data_AF-A0A7C2U0K6-F1
#
_entry.id   AF-A0A7C2U0K6-F1
#
_cell.length_a   1.000
_cell.length_b   1.000
_cell.length_c   1.000
_cell.angle_alpha   90.00
_cell.angle_beta   90.00
_cell.angle_gamma   90.00
#
_symmetry.space_group_name_H-M   'P 1'
#
loop_
_entity.id
_entity.type
_entity.pdbx_description
1 polymer ?
#
loop_
_entity_poly.entity_id
_entity_poly.type
_entity_poly.pdbx_seq_one_letter_code
_entity_poly.pdbx_strand_id
1 'polypeptide(L)'
;MLDIERKSIEPMARALDGGNVQAMQQFTRASSWQDAVIIRTHQREVGTTLGRKDGVIIADGCDFPKQGDNSVGVAHQHCGALGETANCRKSLAI
;
A
#
# COMPACT_ATOMS: atom_id res chain seq x y z
N MET A 1 4.41 5.76 -14.23
CA MET A 1 4.23 6.30 -12.85
C MET A 1 4.81 7.71 -12.83
N LEU A 2 4.31 8.64 -12.02
CA LEU A 2 4.85 9.99 -11.93
C LEU A 2 6.33 9.96 -11.52
N ASP A 3 7.17 10.69 -12.23
CA ASP A 3 8.61 10.80 -11.97
C ASP A 3 8.88 11.88 -10.93
N ILE A 4 8.52 11.56 -9.69
CA ILE A 4 8.68 12.44 -8.52
C ILE A 4 9.35 11.68 -7.39
N GLU A 5 10.27 12.34 -6.70
CA GLU A 5 11.05 11.77 -5.59
C GLU A 5 10.16 11.36 -4.41
N ARG A 6 9.22 12.22 -4.01
CA ARG A 6 8.27 11.97 -2.93
C ARG A 6 6.87 11.75 -3.47
N LYS A 7 6.25 10.63 -3.10
CA LYS A 7 4.89 10.24 -3.53
C LYS A 7 3.83 10.44 -2.45
N SER A 8 4.01 11.46 -1.61
CA SER A 8 2.93 11.92 -0.72
C SER A 8 1.85 12.66 -1.52
N ILE A 9 0.68 12.87 -0.92
CA ILE A 9 -0.49 13.44 -1.61
C ILE A 9 -0.18 14.80 -2.24
N GLU A 10 0.49 15.70 -1.53
CA GLU A 10 0.77 17.05 -2.03
C GLU A 10 1.70 17.06 -3.27
N PRO A 11 2.89 16.43 -3.26
CA PRO A 11 3.71 16.31 -4.46
C PRO A 11 2.99 15.67 -5.64
N MET A 12 2.20 14.61 -5.41
CA MET A 12 1.41 13.97 -6.46
C MET A 12 0.37 14.93 -7.05
N ALA A 13 -0.37 15.66 -6.20
CA ALA A 13 -1.35 16.64 -6.64
C ALA A 13 -0.70 17.76 -7.47
N ARG A 14 0.48 18.25 -7.06
CA ARG A 14 1.21 19.30 -7.78
C ARG A 14 1.78 18.82 -9.12
N ALA A 15 2.05 17.52 -9.26
CA ALA A 15 2.61 16.93 -10.47
C ALA A 15 1.55 16.57 -11.52
N LEU A 16 0.26 16.57 -11.16
CA LEU A 16 -0.84 16.27 -12.07
C LEU A 16 -1.47 17.56 -12.59
N ASP A 17 -1.75 17.61 -13.89
CA ASP A 17 -2.55 18.69 -14.45
C ASP A 17 -3.96 18.68 -13.82
N GLY A 18 -4.41 19.84 -13.33
CA GLY A 18 -5.64 19.97 -12.56
C GLY A 18 -5.65 19.32 -11.17
N GLY A 19 -4.50 18.87 -10.64
CA GLY A 19 -4.44 18.21 -9.34
C GLY A 19 -4.80 19.13 -8.16
N ASN A 20 -5.53 18.59 -7.19
CA ASN A 20 -5.99 19.32 -6.01
C ASN A 20 -5.64 18.56 -4.73
N VAL A 21 -4.79 19.18 -3.90
CA VAL A 21 -4.28 18.57 -2.65
C VAL A 21 -5.43 18.20 -1.71
N GLN A 22 -6.40 19.10 -1.51
CA GLN A 22 -7.51 18.89 -0.59
C GLN A 22 -8.45 17.79 -1.07
N ALA A 23 -8.79 17.79 -2.36
CA ALA A 23 -9.63 16.76 -2.95
C ALA A 23 -8.98 15.38 -2.84
N MET A 24 -7.67 15.27 -3.11
CA MET A 24 -6.94 14.00 -2.96
C MET A 24 -6.86 13.54 -1.50
N GLN A 25 -6.69 14.45 -0.54
CA GLN A 25 -6.75 14.14 0.89
C GLN A 25 -8.12 13.60 1.30
N GLN A 26 -9.20 14.27 0.89
CA GLN A 26 -10.57 13.84 1.17
C GLN A 26 -10.89 12.49 0.51
N PHE A 27 -10.44 12.31 -0.73
CA PHE A 27 -10.59 11.05 -1.46
C PHE A 27 -9.94 9.89 -0.69
N THR A 28 -8.70 10.07 -0.25
CA THR A 28 -7.91 9.03 0.43
C THR A 28 -8.42 8.75 1.85
N ARG A 29 -8.81 9.78 2.60
CA ARG A 29 -9.15 9.66 4.02
C ARG A 29 -10.63 9.33 4.27
N ALA A 30 -11.53 9.93 3.51
CA ALA A 30 -12.95 10.05 3.90
C ALA A 30 -13.92 9.46 2.88
N SER A 31 -13.44 8.90 1.77
CA SER A 31 -14.34 8.23 0.82
C SER A 31 -14.81 6.88 1.36
N SER A 32 -16.00 6.46 0.96
CA SER A 32 -16.54 5.13 1.27
C SER A 32 -16.06 4.12 0.23
N TRP A 33 -14.83 3.65 0.39
CA TRP A 33 -14.26 2.63 -0.50
C TRP A 33 -15.02 1.31 -0.28
N GLN A 34 -15.42 0.65 -1.37
CA GLN A 34 -15.94 -0.72 -1.28
C GLN A 34 -14.75 -1.69 -1.33
N ASP A 35 -14.05 -1.84 -0.20
CA ASP A 35 -12.75 -2.52 -0.13
C ASP A 35 -12.77 -3.90 -0.82
N ALA A 36 -13.80 -4.70 -0.54
CA ALA A 36 -13.96 -6.04 -1.14
C ALA A 36 -14.05 -5.99 -2.68
N VAL A 37 -14.73 -4.99 -3.23
CA VAL A 37 -14.87 -4.81 -4.69
C VAL A 37 -13.54 -4.39 -5.31
N ILE A 38 -12.81 -3.52 -4.62
CA ILE A 38 -11.52 -3.00 -5.08
C ILE A 38 -10.47 -4.11 -5.06
N ILE A 39 -10.40 -4.88 -3.97
CA ILE A 39 -9.50 -6.03 -3.85
C ILE A 39 -9.79 -7.07 -4.93
N ARG A 40 -11.07 -7.45 -5.12
CA ARG A 40 -11.47 -8.40 -6.17
C ARG A 40 -11.09 -7.89 -7.57
N THR A 41 -11.30 -6.60 -7.82
CA THR A 41 -10.94 -5.99 -9.10
C THR A 41 -9.43 -6.05 -9.30
N HIS A 42 -8.64 -5.64 -8.31
CA HIS A 42 -7.18 -5.69 -8.37
C HIS A 42 -6.66 -7.12 -8.64
N GLN A 43 -7.16 -8.12 -7.92
CA GLN A 43 -6.79 -9.52 -8.14
C GLN A 43 -7.10 -10.00 -9.56
N ARG A 44 -8.24 -9.60 -10.13
CA ARG A 44 -8.60 -9.92 -11.51
C ARG A 44 -7.65 -9.27 -12.51
N GLU A 45 -7.32 -7.99 -12.33
CA GLU A 45 -6.40 -7.28 -13.23
C GLU A 45 -4.98 -7.86 -13.15
N VAL A 46 -4.52 -8.25 -11.95
CA VAL A 46 -3.26 -8.98 -11.74
C VAL A 46 -3.29 -10.31 -12.49
N GLY A 47 -4.34 -11.11 -12.32
CA GLY A 47 -4.49 -12.39 -13.02
C GLY A 47 -4.54 -12.23 -14.55
N THR A 48 -5.16 -11.16 -15.04
CA THR A 48 -5.24 -10.85 -16.48
C THR A 48 -3.87 -10.46 -17.04
N THR A 49 -3.11 -9.65 -16.30
CA THR A 49 -1.84 -9.10 -16.78
C THR A 49 -0.68 -10.09 -16.60
N LEU A 50 -0.60 -10.73 -15.45
CA LEU A 50 0.53 -11.55 -15.01
C LEU A 50 0.25 -13.05 -15.01
N GLY A 51 -1.01 -13.49 -15.08
CA GLY A 51 -1.38 -14.90 -14.99
C GLY A 51 -0.84 -15.72 -16.17
N ARG A 52 -0.19 -16.85 -15.86
CA ARG A 52 0.33 -17.83 -16.81
C ARG A 52 0.06 -19.24 -16.28
N LYS A 53 -0.13 -20.21 -17.18
CA LYS A 53 -0.43 -21.61 -16.78
C LYS A 53 0.71 -22.25 -15.98
N ASP A 54 1.93 -21.84 -16.28
CA ASP A 54 3.20 -22.25 -15.67
C ASP A 54 3.79 -21.15 -14.76
N GLY A 55 2.99 -20.12 -14.43
CA GLY A 55 3.42 -19.05 -13.55
C GLY A 55 3.66 -19.54 -12.12
N VAL A 56 4.60 -18.90 -11.44
CA VAL A 56 4.88 -19.13 -10.02
C VAL A 56 4.46 -17.91 -9.21
N ILE A 57 4.01 -18.15 -7.97
CA ILE A 57 3.73 -17.11 -6.98
C ILE A 57 4.88 -17.12 -5.99
N ILE A 58 5.50 -15.96 -5.79
CA ILE A 58 6.57 -15.77 -4.79
C ILE A 58 5.97 -14.97 -3.65
N ALA A 59 5.79 -15.60 -2.50
CA ALA A 59 5.33 -14.93 -1.31
C ALA A 59 6.51 -14.68 -0.37
N ASP A 60 6.68 -13.44 0.08
CA ASP A 60 7.74 -13.04 1.02
C ASP A 60 7.20 -12.10 2.10
N GLY A 61 7.69 -12.27 3.33
CA GLY A 61 7.32 -11.42 4.46
C GLY A 61 8.03 -10.07 4.36
N CYS A 62 7.27 -8.97 4.43
CA CYS A 62 7.82 -7.63 4.41
C CYS A 62 7.39 -6.85 5.65
N ASP A 63 8.37 -6.56 6.51
CA ASP A 63 8.16 -5.87 7.78
C ASP A 63 8.59 -4.40 7.68
N PHE A 64 7.75 -3.50 8.22
CA PHE A 64 7.99 -2.06 8.20
C PHE A 64 8.02 -1.52 9.63
N PRO A 65 9.14 -0.93 10.09
CA PRO A 65 9.18 -0.21 11.35
C PRO A 65 8.09 0.88 11.35
N LYS A 66 7.22 0.84 12.35
CA LYS A 66 6.07 1.75 12.39
C LYS A 66 5.61 1.96 13.83
N GLN A 67 5.40 3.22 14.18
CA GLN A 67 4.94 3.64 15.51
C GLN A 67 3.57 4.31 15.42
N GLY A 68 2.83 4.25 16.52
CA GLY A 68 1.52 4.88 16.72
C GLY A 68 0.33 3.95 16.53
N ASP A 69 -0.83 4.35 17.06
CA ASP A 69 -2.01 3.48 17.23
C ASP A 69 -3.02 3.58 16.08
N ASN A 70 -2.78 4.48 15.12
CA ASN A 70 -3.69 4.77 14.01
C ASN A 70 -3.31 4.07 12.71
N SER A 71 -2.49 3.02 12.77
CA SER A 71 -2.01 2.27 11.61
C SER A 71 -2.39 0.80 11.73
N VAL A 72 -3.14 0.30 10.75
CA VAL A 72 -3.60 -1.11 10.73
C VAL A 72 -2.40 -2.06 10.72
N GLY A 73 -2.47 -3.09 11.57
CA GLY A 73 -1.47 -4.16 11.65
C GLY A 73 -0.17 -3.77 12.36
N VAL A 74 -0.09 -2.57 12.97
CA VAL A 74 1.04 -2.20 13.84
C VAL A 74 0.87 -2.85 15.21
N ALA A 75 1.90 -3.54 15.67
CA ALA A 75 1.96 -4.13 17.00
C ALA A 75 3.43 -4.27 17.45
N HIS A 76 3.64 -4.48 18.76
CA HIS A 76 4.94 -4.79 19.32
C HIS A 76 5.27 -6.27 19.06
N GLN A 77 6.01 -6.54 17.98
CA GLN A 77 6.25 -7.88 17.46
C GLN A 77 7.63 -7.97 16.80
N HIS A 78 8.10 -9.18 16.49
CA HIS A 78 9.40 -9.34 15.82
C HIS A 78 9.39 -8.66 14.45
N CYS A 79 10.26 -7.69 14.23
CA CYS A 79 10.40 -6.92 13.00
C CYS A 79 11.62 -7.40 12.22
N GLY A 80 11.41 -8.12 11.12
CA GLY A 80 12.50 -8.63 10.27
C GLY A 80 13.43 -7.52 9.75
N ALA A 81 12.91 -6.32 9.50
CA ALA A 81 13.72 -5.19 9.06
C ALA A 81 14.66 -4.63 10.13
N LEU A 82 14.33 -4.81 11.42
CA LEU A 82 15.18 -4.37 12.55
C LEU A 82 15.95 -5.53 13.19
N GLY A 83 15.54 -6.77 12.95
CA GLY A 83 16.12 -7.96 13.59
C GLY A 83 15.73 -8.14 15.05
N GLU A 84 14.76 -7.37 15.56
CA GLU A 84 14.38 -7.34 16.97
C GLU A 84 12.87 -7.24 17.16
N THR A 85 12.40 -7.41 18.40
CA THR A 85 11.00 -7.13 18.75
C THR A 85 10.83 -5.63 18.94
N ALA A 86 10.01 -5.02 18.09
CA ALA A 86 9.71 -3.59 18.12
C ALA A 86 8.29 -3.35 17.61
N ASN A 87 7.79 -2.12 17.73
CA ASN A 87 6.57 -1.76 17.01
C ASN A 87 6.82 -1.76 15.51
N CYS A 88 6.14 -2.65 14.80
CA CYS A 88 6.21 -2.75 13.36
C CYS A 88 4.89 -3.23 12.76
N ARG A 89 4.71 -2.95 11.46
CA ARG A 89 3.65 -3.53 10.64
C ARG A 89 4.24 -4.65 9.80
N LYS A 90 3.64 -5.83 9.87
CA LYS A 90 3.95 -6.94 8.97
C LYS A 90 3.05 -6.90 7.75
N SER A 91 3.60 -7.28 6.61
CA SER A 91 2.89 -7.45 5.35
C SER A 91 3.40 -8.70 4.66
N LEU A 92 2.59 -9.23 3.75
CA LEU A 92 2.98 -10.31 2.85
C LEU A 92 3.03 -9.71 1.45
N ALA A 93 4.21 -9.72 0.84
CA ALA A 93 4.38 -9.47 -0.57
C ALA A 93 4.08 -10.77 -1.32
N ILE A 94 3.34 -10.68 -2.43
CA ILE A 94 2.91 -11.78 -3.30
C ILE A 94 3.14 -11.38 -4.75
#